data_AF-A0A7H0I266-F1
#
_entry.id   AF-A0A7H0I266-F1
#
_cell.length_a   1.000
_cell.length_b   1.000
_cell.length_c   1.000
_cell.angle_alpha   90.00
_cell.angle_beta   90.00
_cell.angle_gamma   90.00
#
_symmetry.space_group_name_H-M   'P 1'
#
loop_
_entity.id
_entity.type
_entity.pdbx_description
1 polymer ?
#
loop_
_entity_poly.entity_id
_entity_poly.type
_entity_poly.pdbx_seq_one_letter_code
_entity_poly.pdbx_strand_id
1 'polypeptide(L)'
;MIELVIPIPPDGPRAGLPPSVLPDPVPAPHAGPLPADPLPPLPHPLSRLPGVRPARPQLWLVETDTHRDSAVRYASLVLDTAELTRSEEFRRPADRATYLCAHVGLRRLLGAHLGVAPRSVTTRRAPCPCCGEPHGRPVLPDGRLHFSLSHCEGLSLIAVAGSPVGVDIERVPAPHTVAEAAEVLHPAEAAELAALDPGLRAAAFARVWTRKEAYLKGLGVGLGADPAADYVGSGRLPAAPGGWLLADVAVPHGHQAAVAVRA
;
A
#
# COMPACT_ATOMS: atom_id res chain seq x y z
N MET A 1 8.51 -16.41 0.31
CA MET A 1 9.02 -15.03 0.25
C MET A 1 9.68 -14.90 -1.11
N ILE A 2 9.04 -14.23 -2.06
CA ILE A 2 9.69 -13.93 -3.35
C ILE A 2 10.15 -12.49 -3.20
N GLU A 3 11.45 -12.30 -2.95
CA GLU A 3 12.10 -11.00 -3.07
C GLU A 3 11.93 -10.51 -4.51
N LEU A 4 11.44 -9.28 -4.66
CA LEU A 4 11.51 -8.58 -5.93
C LEU A 4 12.95 -8.12 -6.14
N VAL A 5 13.81 -9.01 -6.65
CA VAL A 5 15.17 -8.63 -7.03
C VAL A 5 15.09 -7.85 -8.35
N ILE A 6 15.20 -6.52 -8.25
CA ILE A 6 15.46 -5.65 -9.40
C ILE A 6 16.96 -5.30 -9.37
N PRO A 7 17.73 -5.57 -10.44
CA PRO A 7 19.17 -5.36 -10.43
C PRO A 7 19.53 -3.87 -10.33
N ILE A 8 20.51 -3.57 -9.48
CA ILE A 8 21.19 -2.27 -9.39
C ILE A 8 22.07 -2.13 -10.64
N PRO A 9 21.98 -1.03 -11.42
CA PRO A 9 22.87 -0.82 -12.56
C PRO A 9 24.31 -0.60 -12.06
N PRO A 10 25.34 -1.04 -12.82
CA PRO A 10 26.73 -0.89 -12.40
C PRO A 10 27.14 0.58 -12.34
N ASP A 11 27.91 0.93 -11.31
CA ASP A 11 28.44 2.28 -11.07
C ASP A 11 29.22 2.82 -12.27
N GLY A 12 28.77 3.96 -12.80
CA GLY A 12 29.50 4.82 -13.74
C GLY A 12 29.99 6.10 -13.04
N PRO A 13 31.08 6.74 -13.53
CA PRO A 13 31.92 7.60 -12.71
C PRO A 13 31.25 8.92 -12.31
N ARG A 14 31.54 9.34 -11.07
CA ARG A 14 31.22 10.68 -10.53
C ARG A 14 31.96 11.76 -11.31
N ALA A 15 31.23 12.64 -12.01
CA ALA A 15 31.76 13.89 -12.55
C ALA A 15 31.37 15.07 -11.65
N GLY A 16 32.33 15.96 -11.43
CA GLY A 16 32.29 17.04 -10.44
C GLY A 16 31.34 18.20 -10.75
N LEU A 17 31.02 18.95 -9.69
CA LEU A 17 30.21 20.17 -9.70
C LEU A 17 30.97 21.37 -10.29
N PRO A 18 30.37 22.16 -11.20
CA PRO A 18 30.74 23.56 -11.40
C PRO A 18 29.76 24.52 -10.65
N PRO A 19 30.15 25.79 -10.45
CA PRO A 19 29.58 26.66 -9.42
C PRO A 19 28.23 27.32 -9.79
N SER A 20 27.57 27.74 -8.71
CA SER A 20 26.28 28.43 -8.62
C SER A 20 26.17 29.70 -9.48
N VAL A 21 25.08 29.80 -10.26
CA VAL A 21 24.55 31.05 -10.84
C VAL A 21 23.06 31.14 -10.48
N LEU A 22 22.62 32.33 -10.04
CA LEU A 22 21.25 32.66 -9.63
C LEU A 22 20.25 32.46 -10.79
N PRO A 23 18.98 32.06 -10.54
CA PRO A 23 18.02 31.78 -11.59
C PRO A 23 17.35 33.05 -12.14
N ASP A 24 17.24 33.10 -13.48
CA ASP A 24 16.37 34.00 -14.25
C ASP A 24 14.88 33.63 -14.10
N PRO A 25 13.94 34.56 -14.38
CA PRO A 25 12.51 34.38 -14.11
C PRO A 25 11.87 33.25 -14.94
N VAL A 26 10.94 32.54 -14.31
CA VAL A 26 10.22 31.36 -14.82
C VAL A 26 9.35 31.74 -16.03
N PRO A 27 9.53 31.11 -17.21
CA PRO A 27 8.61 31.25 -18.33
C PRO A 27 7.40 30.31 -18.18
N ALA A 28 6.28 30.69 -18.80
CA ALA A 28 5.02 29.94 -18.85
C ALA A 28 5.20 28.49 -19.39
N PRO A 29 4.29 27.54 -19.06
CA PRO A 29 4.51 26.13 -19.33
C PRO A 29 4.45 25.83 -20.83
N HIS A 30 5.62 25.74 -21.46
CA HIS A 30 5.81 25.07 -22.73
C HIS A 30 5.87 23.56 -22.47
N ALA A 31 5.15 22.78 -23.27
CA ALA A 31 5.31 21.33 -23.33
C ALA A 31 6.78 21.02 -23.66
N GLY A 32 7.55 20.63 -22.63
CA GLY A 32 8.96 20.31 -22.78
C GLY A 32 9.16 19.12 -23.73
N PRO A 33 10.31 19.03 -24.42
CA PRO A 33 10.60 17.90 -25.29
C PRO A 33 10.56 16.61 -24.47
N LEU A 34 9.89 15.59 -25.02
CA LEU A 34 9.97 14.21 -24.51
C LEU A 34 11.46 13.85 -24.36
N PRO A 35 11.91 13.27 -23.24
CA PRO A 35 13.31 12.92 -23.05
C PRO A 35 13.81 12.06 -24.23
N ALA A 36 14.97 12.43 -24.77
CA ALA A 36 15.54 11.93 -26.02
C ALA A 36 16.10 10.50 -25.93
N ASP A 37 16.08 9.87 -24.76
CA ASP A 37 16.43 8.46 -24.62
C ASP A 37 15.19 7.59 -24.89
N PRO A 38 15.28 6.54 -25.73
CA PRO A 38 14.25 5.52 -25.75
C PRO A 38 14.07 5.01 -24.31
N LEU A 39 12.83 5.05 -23.81
CA LEU A 39 12.53 4.53 -22.48
C LEU A 39 13.07 3.11 -22.43
N PRO A 40 13.94 2.78 -21.45
CA PRO A 40 14.46 1.43 -21.35
C PRO A 40 13.25 0.48 -21.25
N PRO A 41 13.26 -0.68 -21.94
CA PRO A 41 12.17 -1.64 -21.84
C PRO A 41 11.90 -1.90 -20.36
N LEU A 42 10.62 -2.02 -19.98
CA LEU A 42 10.26 -2.40 -18.61
C LEU A 42 11.11 -3.63 -18.24
N PRO A 43 11.95 -3.56 -17.20
CA PRO A 43 13.17 -4.36 -17.10
C PRO A 43 12.92 -5.86 -17.29
N HIS A 44 11.78 -6.36 -16.80
CA HIS A 44 11.21 -7.65 -17.21
C HIS A 44 9.67 -7.60 -17.07
N PRO A 45 8.89 -8.36 -17.87
CA PRO A 45 7.55 -8.74 -17.44
C PRO A 45 7.67 -9.39 -16.06
N LEU A 46 6.73 -9.12 -15.14
CA LEU A 46 6.69 -9.91 -13.91
C LEU A 46 6.60 -11.37 -14.35
N SER A 47 7.61 -12.16 -14.00
CA SER A 47 7.66 -13.61 -14.24
C SER A 47 6.31 -14.21 -13.84
N ARG A 48 5.83 -15.27 -14.51
CA ARG A 48 4.52 -15.91 -14.25
C ARG A 48 4.21 -15.92 -12.74
N LEU A 49 3.37 -14.99 -12.30
CA LEU A 49 2.96 -14.92 -10.91
C LEU A 49 2.19 -16.21 -10.60
N PRO A 50 2.35 -16.77 -9.38
CA PRO A 50 1.56 -17.92 -9.01
C PRO A 50 0.08 -17.58 -9.15
N GLY A 51 -0.72 -18.56 -9.57
CA GLY A 51 -2.17 -18.38 -9.65
C GLY A 51 -2.73 -18.00 -8.27
N VAL A 52 -3.71 -17.10 -8.25
CA VAL A 52 -4.39 -16.73 -7.01
C VAL A 52 -5.27 -17.88 -6.52
N ARG A 53 -5.37 -18.01 -5.20
CA ARG A 53 -6.21 -19.01 -4.54
C ARG A 53 -7.11 -18.30 -3.52
N PRO A 54 -8.34 -18.80 -3.28
CA PRO A 54 -9.16 -18.36 -2.17
C PRO A 54 -8.42 -18.54 -0.84
N ALA A 55 -8.64 -17.62 0.10
CA ALA A 55 -8.08 -17.66 1.46
C ALA A 55 -6.53 -17.73 1.55
N ARG A 56 -5.82 -17.49 0.44
CA ARG A 56 -4.35 -17.54 0.35
C ARG A 56 -3.83 -16.31 -0.39
N PRO A 57 -3.70 -15.17 0.32
CA PRO A 57 -3.24 -13.94 -0.27
C PRO A 57 -1.76 -14.04 -0.64
N GLN A 58 -1.40 -13.42 -1.74
CA GLN A 58 -0.03 -13.11 -2.12
C GLN A 58 0.25 -11.67 -1.67
N LEU A 59 1.43 -11.44 -1.09
CA LEU A 59 1.81 -10.16 -0.50
C LEU A 59 3.09 -9.61 -1.13
N TRP A 60 3.13 -8.31 -1.35
CA TRP A 60 4.31 -7.58 -1.83
C TRP A 60 4.54 -6.34 -0.97
N LEU A 61 5.75 -6.24 -0.43
CA LEU A 61 6.25 -5.02 0.17
C LEU A 61 7.01 -4.23 -0.90
N VAL A 62 6.71 -2.94 -1.03
CA VAL A 62 7.36 -2.02 -1.97
C VAL A 62 8.06 -0.94 -1.17
N GLU A 63 9.37 -0.85 -1.33
CA GLU A 63 10.21 0.16 -0.69
C GLU A 63 10.41 1.34 -1.65
N THR A 64 10.01 2.53 -1.20
CA THR A 64 10.01 3.74 -2.04
C THR A 64 11.42 4.17 -2.39
N ASP A 65 12.36 4.12 -1.45
CA ASP A 65 13.75 4.53 -1.71
C ASP A 65 14.42 3.67 -2.78
N THR A 66 14.10 2.38 -2.81
CA THR A 66 14.60 1.43 -3.83
C THR A 66 13.99 1.68 -5.20
N HIS A 67 12.74 2.14 -5.27
CA HIS A 67 11.97 2.15 -6.52
C HIS A 67 11.55 3.51 -7.06
N ARG A 68 11.75 4.60 -6.31
CA ARG A 68 11.27 5.96 -6.65
C ARG A 68 11.63 6.40 -8.06
N ASP A 69 12.89 6.24 -8.46
CA ASP A 69 13.36 6.76 -9.76
C ASP A 69 12.77 5.97 -10.93
N SER A 70 12.63 4.65 -10.75
CA SER A 70 11.93 3.78 -11.71
C SER A 70 10.45 4.11 -11.77
N ALA A 71 9.79 4.28 -10.62
CA ALA A 71 8.37 4.61 -10.56
C ALA A 71 8.06 5.94 -11.27
N VAL A 72 8.87 6.98 -11.02
CA VAL A 72 8.75 8.28 -11.71
C VAL A 72 8.94 8.13 -13.21
N ARG A 73 9.97 7.40 -13.65
CA ARG A 73 10.28 7.20 -15.08
C ARG A 73 9.15 6.50 -15.84
N TYR A 74 8.49 5.52 -15.23
CA TYR A 74 7.48 4.69 -15.89
C TYR A 74 6.03 5.09 -15.61
N ALA A 75 5.79 6.06 -14.72
CA ALA A 75 4.44 6.44 -14.27
C ALA A 75 3.48 6.73 -15.44
N SER A 76 3.90 7.53 -16.44
CA SER A 76 3.06 7.91 -17.58
C SER A 76 2.70 6.75 -18.52
N LEU A 77 3.48 5.66 -18.48
CA LEU A 77 3.22 4.44 -19.26
C LEU A 77 2.35 3.43 -18.51
N VAL A 78 2.28 3.52 -17.18
CA VAL A 78 1.67 2.50 -16.30
C VAL A 78 0.38 2.99 -15.65
N LEU A 79 0.33 4.26 -15.26
CA LEU A 79 -0.79 4.85 -14.54
C LEU A 79 -1.82 5.46 -15.50
N ASP A 80 -3.07 5.50 -15.06
CA ASP A 80 -4.10 6.26 -15.76
C ASP A 80 -4.02 7.76 -15.45
N THR A 81 -4.82 8.56 -16.17
CA THR A 81 -4.83 10.01 -16.01
C THR A 81 -5.24 10.44 -14.60
N ALA A 82 -6.20 9.76 -13.97
CA ALA A 82 -6.68 10.13 -12.64
C ALA A 82 -5.60 9.87 -11.58
N GLU A 83 -4.87 8.76 -11.70
CA GLU A 83 -3.75 8.45 -10.82
C GLU A 83 -2.59 9.43 -10.99
N LEU A 84 -2.27 9.83 -12.23
CA LEU A 84 -1.23 10.82 -12.50
C LEU A 84 -1.60 12.18 -11.91
N THR A 85 -2.82 12.67 -12.15
CA THR A 85 -3.32 13.92 -11.55
C THR A 85 -3.29 13.85 -10.03
N ARG A 86 -3.78 12.75 -9.43
CA ARG A 86 -3.73 12.56 -7.98
C ARG A 86 -2.29 12.58 -7.43
N SER A 87 -1.32 12.05 -8.17
CA SER A 87 0.08 12.09 -7.77
C SER A 87 0.63 13.52 -7.67
N GLU A 88 0.11 14.45 -8.46
CA GLU A 88 0.54 15.85 -8.50
C GLU A 88 -0.07 16.69 -7.36
N GLU A 89 -1.15 16.22 -6.74
CA GLU A 89 -1.81 16.89 -5.60
C GLU A 89 -1.03 16.76 -4.28
N PHE A 90 -0.09 15.81 -4.20
CA PHE A 90 0.71 15.60 -2.99
C PHE A 90 1.67 16.77 -2.76
N ARG A 91 1.55 17.43 -1.60
CA ARG A 91 2.41 18.56 -1.23
C ARG A 91 3.86 18.14 -0.94
N ARG A 92 4.04 16.96 -0.34
CA ARG A 92 5.37 16.46 0.03
C ARG A 92 5.91 15.54 -1.07
N PRO A 93 7.14 15.76 -1.57
CA PRO A 93 7.74 14.89 -2.57
C PRO A 93 7.85 13.41 -2.15
N ALA A 94 8.06 13.16 -0.86
CA ALA A 94 8.15 11.80 -0.32
C ALA A 94 6.80 11.05 -0.41
N ASP A 95 5.69 11.72 -0.07
CA ASP A 95 4.35 11.14 -0.18
C ASP A 95 4.00 10.85 -1.64
N ARG A 96 4.34 11.79 -2.55
CA ARG A 96 4.21 11.58 -4.00
C ARG A 96 5.00 10.38 -4.48
N ALA A 97 6.26 10.23 -4.06
CA ALA A 97 7.11 9.10 -4.44
C ALA A 97 6.53 7.78 -3.95
N THR A 98 6.03 7.73 -2.71
CA THR A 98 5.38 6.56 -2.12
C THR A 98 4.13 6.19 -2.92
N TYR A 99 3.29 7.17 -3.23
CA TYR A 99 2.09 6.99 -4.05
C TYR A 99 2.43 6.41 -5.44
N LEU A 100 3.42 6.98 -6.13
CA LEU A 100 3.84 6.49 -7.44
C LEU A 100 4.37 5.05 -7.36
N CYS A 101 5.21 4.72 -6.38
CA CYS A 101 5.73 3.37 -6.19
C CYS A 101 4.60 2.37 -5.94
N ALA A 102 3.68 2.70 -5.04
CA ALA A 102 2.52 1.90 -4.70
C ALA A 102 1.65 1.60 -5.93
N HIS A 103 1.27 2.65 -6.67
CA HIS A 103 0.35 2.52 -7.80
C HIS A 103 1.01 1.89 -9.04
N VAL A 104 2.27 2.20 -9.33
CA VAL A 104 3.02 1.53 -10.41
C VAL A 104 3.18 0.05 -10.07
N GLY A 105 3.53 -0.30 -8.83
CA GLY A 105 3.62 -1.67 -8.36
C GLY A 105 2.29 -2.41 -8.50
N LEU A 106 1.20 -1.81 -8.01
CA LEU A 106 -0.14 -2.38 -8.08
C LEU A 106 -0.58 -2.63 -9.53
N ARG A 107 -0.47 -1.63 -10.42
CA ARG A 107 -0.83 -1.75 -11.83
C ARG A 107 -0.06 -2.87 -12.53
N ARG A 108 1.23 -3.02 -12.24
CA ARG A 108 2.06 -4.10 -12.78
C ARG A 108 1.60 -5.47 -12.29
N LEU A 109 1.35 -5.63 -10.99
CA LEU A 109 0.87 -6.88 -10.40
C LEU A 109 -0.49 -7.30 -10.98
N LEU A 110 -1.45 -6.37 -11.03
CA LEU A 110 -2.77 -6.63 -11.57
C LEU A 110 -2.71 -6.94 -13.07
N GLY A 111 -1.93 -6.17 -13.85
CA GLY A 111 -1.74 -6.43 -15.27
C GLY A 111 -1.18 -7.82 -15.54
N ALA A 112 -0.21 -8.27 -14.74
CA ALA A 112 0.36 -9.61 -14.84
C ALA A 112 -0.64 -10.72 -14.52
N HIS A 113 -1.48 -10.56 -13.50
CA HIS A 113 -2.54 -11.54 -13.19
C HIS A 113 -3.66 -11.56 -14.24
N LEU A 114 -3.98 -10.41 -14.84
CA LEU A 114 -5.06 -10.26 -15.81
C LEU A 114 -4.61 -10.54 -17.26
N GLY A 115 -3.31 -10.64 -17.51
CA GLY A 115 -2.76 -10.80 -18.86
C GLY A 115 -2.95 -9.57 -19.75
N VAL A 116 -3.02 -8.37 -19.15
CA VAL A 116 -3.18 -7.09 -19.88
C VAL A 116 -2.04 -6.13 -19.55
N ALA A 117 -1.85 -5.09 -20.38
CA ALA A 117 -0.90 -4.04 -20.06
C ALA A 117 -1.28 -3.34 -18.74
N PRO A 118 -0.31 -2.94 -17.88
CA PRO A 118 -0.59 -2.31 -16.59
C PRO A 118 -1.56 -1.12 -16.66
N ARG A 119 -1.39 -0.25 -17.66
CA ARG A 119 -2.26 0.92 -17.89
C ARG A 119 -3.68 0.56 -18.34
N SER A 120 -3.87 -0.65 -18.88
CA SER A 120 -5.17 -1.15 -19.33
C SER A 120 -5.98 -1.82 -18.21
N VAL A 121 -5.40 -1.99 -17.01
CA VAL A 121 -6.15 -2.46 -15.85
C VAL A 121 -7.28 -1.47 -15.59
N THR A 122 -8.51 -1.94 -15.41
CA THR A 122 -9.64 -1.08 -15.05
C THR A 122 -10.09 -1.44 -13.64
N THR A 123 -10.20 -0.45 -12.77
CA THR A 123 -10.75 -0.62 -11.42
C THR A 123 -12.03 0.20 -11.26
N ARG A 124 -12.90 -0.22 -10.35
CA ARG A 124 -14.14 0.50 -9.99
C ARG A 124 -14.27 0.55 -8.48
N ARG A 125 -15.09 1.46 -7.96
CA ARG A 125 -15.51 1.43 -6.55
C ARG A 125 -16.73 0.53 -6.43
N ALA A 126 -16.68 -0.43 -5.50
CA ALA A 126 -17.86 -1.20 -5.14
C ALA A 126 -18.85 -0.31 -4.36
N PRO A 127 -20.15 -0.64 -4.33
CA PRO A 127 -21.08 -0.07 -3.36
C PRO A 127 -20.56 -0.28 -1.94
N CYS A 128 -20.58 0.77 -1.12
CA CYS A 128 -20.22 0.69 0.29
C CYS A 128 -21.20 -0.24 1.02
N PRO A 129 -20.74 -1.25 1.78
CA PRO A 129 -21.65 -2.12 2.52
C PRO A 129 -22.47 -1.41 3.60
N CYS A 130 -22.04 -0.24 4.07
CA CYS A 130 -22.75 0.53 5.11
C CYS A 130 -23.91 1.37 4.56
N CYS A 131 -23.77 1.96 3.37
CA CYS A 131 -24.73 2.94 2.85
C CYS A 131 -25.12 2.74 1.37
N GLY A 132 -24.48 1.83 0.63
CA GLY A 132 -24.76 1.54 -0.77
C GLY A 132 -24.12 2.49 -1.79
N GLU A 133 -23.53 3.60 -1.36
CA GLU A 133 -22.92 4.62 -2.24
C GLU A 133 -21.60 4.14 -2.90
N PRO A 134 -21.20 4.68 -4.06
CA PRO A 134 -20.09 4.19 -4.88
C PRO A 134 -18.70 4.62 -4.35
N HIS A 135 -18.48 4.50 -3.05
CA HIS A 135 -17.23 4.82 -2.36
C HIS A 135 -16.66 3.64 -1.57
N GLY A 136 -17.19 2.43 -1.76
CA GLY A 136 -16.62 1.21 -1.19
C GLY A 136 -15.24 0.89 -1.77
N ARG A 137 -14.68 -0.26 -1.38
CA ARG A 137 -13.33 -0.64 -1.82
C ARG A 137 -13.14 -0.65 -3.34
N PRO A 138 -11.91 -0.43 -3.83
CA PRO A 138 -11.61 -0.67 -5.23
C PRO A 138 -11.72 -2.17 -5.57
N VAL A 139 -12.29 -2.47 -6.74
CA VAL A 139 -12.50 -3.84 -7.24
C VAL A 139 -12.19 -3.92 -8.73
N LEU A 140 -11.88 -5.13 -9.19
CA LEU A 140 -11.79 -5.45 -10.61
C LEU A 140 -13.17 -5.85 -11.16
N PRO A 141 -13.50 -5.51 -12.42
CA PRO A 141 -14.81 -5.81 -13.02
C PRO A 141 -15.19 -7.29 -13.06
N ASP A 142 -14.23 -8.20 -13.14
CA ASP A 142 -14.48 -9.64 -13.24
C ASP A 142 -14.83 -10.31 -11.91
N GLY A 143 -14.57 -9.63 -10.78
CA GLY A 143 -14.78 -10.14 -9.43
C GLY A 143 -13.99 -11.40 -9.06
N ARG A 144 -13.05 -11.86 -9.89
CA ARG A 144 -12.27 -13.10 -9.66
C ARG A 144 -10.99 -12.84 -8.88
N LEU A 145 -10.47 -11.62 -9.01
CA LEU A 145 -9.25 -11.17 -8.38
C LEU A 145 -9.57 -10.03 -7.43
N HIS A 146 -9.20 -10.19 -6.17
CA HIS A 146 -9.31 -9.15 -5.16
C HIS A 146 -7.94 -8.62 -4.82
N PHE A 147 -7.87 -7.34 -4.49
CA PHE A 147 -6.63 -6.72 -4.07
C PHE A 147 -6.88 -5.71 -2.96
N SER A 148 -5.81 -5.39 -2.24
CA SER A 148 -5.78 -4.30 -1.28
C SER A 148 -4.39 -3.67 -1.28
N LEU A 149 -4.33 -2.39 -0.97
CA LEU A 149 -3.12 -1.58 -0.91
C LEU A 149 -3.18 -0.75 0.36
N SER A 150 -2.08 -0.74 1.11
CA SER A 150 -1.84 0.23 2.17
C SER A 150 -0.42 0.76 2.06
N HIS A 151 -0.17 1.96 2.60
CA HIS A 151 1.15 2.57 2.58
C HIS A 151 1.37 3.45 3.80
N CYS A 152 2.60 3.47 4.30
CA CYS A 152 3.03 4.38 5.35
C CYS A 152 4.50 4.75 5.11
N GLU A 153 4.85 6.03 5.26
CA GLU A 153 6.23 6.54 5.27
C GLU A 153 7.26 5.77 4.43
N GLY A 154 7.13 5.79 3.11
CA GLY A 154 8.11 5.15 2.21
C GLY A 154 7.94 3.64 2.01
N LEU A 155 7.00 2.99 2.69
CA LEU A 155 6.62 1.60 2.49
C LEU A 155 5.21 1.48 1.91
N SER A 156 4.98 0.47 1.08
CA SER A 156 3.66 0.08 0.63
C SER A 156 3.48 -1.42 0.67
N LEU A 157 2.32 -1.88 1.14
CA LEU A 157 1.95 -3.28 1.18
C LEU A 157 0.78 -3.53 0.22
N ILE A 158 0.96 -4.47 -0.69
CA ILE A 158 -0.05 -4.89 -1.66
C ILE A 158 -0.42 -6.34 -1.37
N ALA A 159 -1.72 -6.64 -1.36
CA ALA A 159 -2.24 -7.99 -1.35
C ALA A 159 -3.04 -8.29 -2.61
N VAL A 160 -2.97 -9.52 -3.09
CA VAL A 160 -3.82 -10.06 -4.15
C VAL A 160 -4.29 -11.47 -3.77
N ALA A 161 -5.59 -11.76 -3.95
CA ALA A 161 -6.19 -13.04 -3.57
C ALA A 161 -7.38 -13.42 -4.46
N GLY A 162 -7.79 -14.71 -4.40
CA GLY A 162 -9.01 -15.21 -5.06
C GLY A 162 -10.30 -15.02 -4.24
N SER A 163 -10.20 -14.37 -3.08
CA SER A 163 -11.32 -14.00 -2.22
C SER A 163 -11.07 -12.59 -1.64
N PRO A 164 -12.11 -11.90 -1.11
CA PRO A 164 -11.96 -10.59 -0.48
C PRO A 164 -10.74 -10.52 0.45
N VAL A 165 -9.89 -9.51 0.25
CA VAL A 165 -8.64 -9.31 1.00
C VAL A 165 -8.47 -7.85 1.37
N GLY A 166 -7.87 -7.61 2.53
CA GLY A 166 -7.43 -6.31 3.00
C GLY A 166 -6.03 -6.39 3.59
N VAL A 167 -5.23 -5.34 3.41
CA VAL A 167 -3.94 -5.19 4.08
C VAL A 167 -3.83 -3.82 4.73
N ASP A 168 -3.03 -3.78 5.78
CA ASP A 168 -2.62 -2.53 6.37
C ASP A 168 -1.16 -2.57 6.83
N ILE A 169 -0.52 -1.40 6.80
CA ILE A 169 0.85 -1.19 7.27
C ILE A 169 0.92 0.21 7.89
N GLU A 170 1.46 0.28 9.10
CA GLU A 170 1.58 1.53 9.85
C GLU A 170 2.91 1.60 10.58
N ARG A 171 3.38 2.83 10.78
CA ARG A 171 4.51 3.08 11.67
C ARG A 171 4.06 2.96 13.11
N VAL A 172 4.90 2.38 13.97
CA VAL A 172 4.65 2.36 15.41
C VAL A 172 4.61 3.80 15.92
N PRO A 173 3.49 4.25 16.52
CA PRO A 173 3.34 5.62 16.96
C PRO A 173 4.21 5.90 18.18
N ALA A 174 4.38 7.18 18.49
CA ALA A 174 5.02 7.57 19.74
C ALA A 174 4.14 7.13 20.94
N PRO A 175 4.73 6.74 22.08
CA PRO A 175 3.96 6.20 23.22
C PRO A 175 2.85 7.13 23.74
N HIS A 176 3.05 8.45 23.66
CA HIS A 176 2.07 9.44 24.13
C HIS A 176 0.79 9.48 23.27
N THR A 177 0.85 9.02 22.02
CA THR A 177 -0.30 8.98 21.10
C THR A 177 -1.24 7.81 21.38
N VAL A 178 -0.78 6.80 22.13
CA VAL A 178 -1.47 5.52 22.27
C VAL A 178 -2.68 5.57 23.20
N ALA A 179 -2.60 6.36 24.27
CA ALA A 179 -3.61 6.33 25.33
C ALA A 179 -5.01 6.72 24.83
N GLU A 180 -5.11 7.86 24.14
CA GLU A 180 -6.38 8.34 23.55
C GLU A 180 -6.80 7.49 22.35
N ALA A 181 -5.83 7.10 21.51
CA ALA A 181 -6.13 6.29 20.33
C ALA A 181 -6.63 4.88 20.68
N ALA A 182 -6.28 4.34 21.84
CA ALA A 182 -6.74 3.03 22.27
C ALA A 182 -8.24 3.01 22.64
N GLU A 183 -8.86 4.16 22.94
CA GLU A 183 -10.27 4.25 23.32
C GLU A 183 -11.22 3.91 22.17
N VAL A 184 -10.77 4.03 20.92
CA VAL A 184 -11.57 3.67 19.73
C VAL A 184 -11.53 2.16 19.42
N LEU A 185 -10.71 1.40 20.15
CA LEU A 185 -10.59 -0.05 19.95
C LEU A 185 -11.71 -0.80 20.66
N HIS A 186 -11.79 -2.12 20.42
CA HIS A 186 -12.74 -2.95 21.15
C HIS A 186 -12.40 -2.88 22.65
N PRO A 187 -13.37 -2.78 23.58
CA PRO A 187 -13.10 -2.62 25.01
C PRO A 187 -12.15 -3.67 25.60
N ALA A 188 -12.23 -4.91 25.13
CA ALA A 188 -11.29 -5.97 25.52
C ALA A 188 -9.85 -5.69 25.07
N GLU A 189 -9.63 -5.17 23.85
CA GLU A 189 -8.29 -4.84 23.36
C GLU A 189 -7.72 -3.63 24.10
N ALA A 190 -8.56 -2.63 24.39
CA ALA A 190 -8.16 -1.49 25.20
C ALA A 190 -7.72 -1.93 26.61
N ALA A 191 -8.47 -2.82 27.25
CA ALA A 191 -8.10 -3.40 28.54
C ALA A 191 -6.80 -4.23 28.48
N GLU A 192 -6.64 -5.06 27.45
CA GLU A 192 -5.42 -5.84 27.23
C GLU A 192 -4.19 -4.94 27.03
N LEU A 193 -4.31 -3.87 26.24
CA LEU A 193 -3.26 -2.88 26.02
C LEU A 193 -2.90 -2.13 27.31
N ALA A 194 -3.91 -1.76 28.11
CA ALA A 194 -3.72 -1.09 29.40
C ALA A 194 -2.97 -1.97 30.42
N ALA A 195 -3.09 -3.30 30.31
CA ALA A 195 -2.40 -4.26 31.17
C ALA A 195 -0.93 -4.48 30.79
N LEU A 196 -0.47 -4.03 29.61
CA LEU A 196 0.92 -4.15 29.19
C LEU A 196 1.82 -3.11 29.86
N ASP A 197 3.11 -3.44 29.97
CA ASP A 197 4.15 -2.48 30.31
C ASP A 197 4.11 -1.27 29.35
N PRO A 198 4.26 -0.03 29.85
CA PRO A 198 4.15 1.18 29.02
C PRO A 198 5.01 1.17 27.76
N GLY A 199 6.21 0.57 27.82
CA GLY A 199 7.12 0.46 26.67
C GLY A 199 6.64 -0.47 25.54
N LEU A 200 5.70 -1.39 25.83
CA LEU A 200 5.17 -2.35 24.86
C LEU A 200 3.86 -1.88 24.20
N ARG A 201 3.18 -0.90 24.80
CA ARG A 201 1.84 -0.47 24.38
C ARG A 201 1.79 0.06 22.96
N ALA A 202 2.78 0.85 22.55
CA ALA A 202 2.78 1.46 21.21
C ALA A 202 2.86 0.41 20.09
N ALA A 203 3.76 -0.57 20.23
CA ALA A 203 3.89 -1.65 19.26
C ALA A 203 2.65 -2.56 19.26
N ALA A 204 2.08 -2.84 20.44
CA ALA A 204 0.86 -3.63 20.56
C ALA A 204 -0.36 -2.90 19.97
N PHE A 205 -0.48 -1.59 20.19
CA PHE A 205 -1.51 -0.76 19.59
C PHE A 205 -1.42 -0.78 18.06
N ALA A 206 -0.25 -0.50 17.49
CA ALA A 206 -0.05 -0.53 16.04
C ALA A 206 -0.38 -1.90 15.43
N ARG A 207 -0.09 -2.99 16.15
CA ARG A 207 -0.47 -4.35 15.74
C ARG A 207 -1.99 -4.55 15.72
N VAL A 208 -2.71 -4.13 16.77
CA VAL A 208 -4.18 -4.20 16.80
C VAL A 208 -4.78 -3.34 15.69
N TRP A 209 -4.27 -2.10 15.56
CA TRP A 209 -4.76 -1.14 14.59
C TRP A 209 -4.63 -1.65 13.15
N THR A 210 -3.45 -2.14 12.78
CA THR A 210 -3.22 -2.71 11.44
C THR A 210 -4.09 -3.95 11.18
N ARG A 211 -4.31 -4.81 12.18
CA ARG A 211 -5.27 -5.93 12.06
C ARG A 211 -6.69 -5.45 11.78
N LYS A 212 -7.16 -4.43 12.50
CA LYS A 212 -8.49 -3.83 12.29
C LYS A 212 -8.61 -3.21 10.92
N GLU A 213 -7.70 -2.34 10.53
CA GLU A 213 -7.71 -1.68 9.23
C GLU A 213 -7.62 -2.69 8.07
N ALA A 214 -6.80 -3.72 8.19
CA ALA A 214 -6.74 -4.79 7.20
C ALA A 214 -8.10 -5.51 7.09
N TYR A 215 -8.75 -5.83 8.22
CA TYR A 215 -10.08 -6.44 8.24
C TYR A 215 -11.16 -5.52 7.65
N LEU A 216 -11.22 -4.24 8.04
CA LEU A 216 -12.19 -3.26 7.53
C LEU A 216 -12.00 -2.99 6.02
N LYS A 217 -10.75 -2.91 5.55
CA LYS A 217 -10.43 -2.85 4.11
C LYS A 217 -10.89 -4.11 3.39
N GLY A 218 -10.76 -5.28 4.03
CA GLY A 218 -11.27 -6.56 3.54
C GLY A 218 -12.79 -6.57 3.39
N LEU A 219 -13.53 -6.09 4.40
CA LEU A 219 -14.98 -5.94 4.35
C LEU A 219 -15.42 -4.94 3.27
N GLY A 220 -14.59 -3.93 3.01
CA GLY A 220 -14.84 -2.90 2.00
C GLY A 220 -15.65 -1.71 2.50
N VAL A 221 -15.75 -1.56 3.81
CA VAL A 221 -16.47 -0.49 4.53
C VAL A 221 -15.62 0.75 4.77
N GLY A 222 -14.29 0.63 4.68
CA GLY A 222 -13.35 1.72 5.01
C GLY A 222 -13.52 2.20 6.45
N LEU A 223 -13.25 3.50 6.68
CA LEU A 223 -13.43 4.16 7.98
C LEU A 223 -14.91 4.32 8.40
N GLY A 224 -15.87 3.84 7.59
CA GLY A 224 -17.30 3.93 7.89
C GLY A 224 -17.80 2.89 8.91
N ALA A 225 -16.94 1.97 9.35
CA ALA A 225 -17.26 0.99 10.39
C ALA A 225 -16.54 1.35 11.69
N ASP A 226 -17.23 1.13 12.80
CA ASP A 226 -16.71 1.34 14.15
C ASP A 226 -15.58 0.34 14.45
N PRO A 227 -14.32 0.78 14.64
CA PRO A 227 -13.23 -0.11 15.01
C PRO A 227 -13.47 -0.84 16.34
N ALA A 228 -14.36 -0.36 17.21
CA ALA A 228 -14.70 -1.01 18.46
C ALA A 228 -15.64 -2.23 18.31
N ALA A 229 -16.27 -2.41 17.13
CA ALA A 229 -17.30 -3.43 16.94
C ALA A 229 -16.76 -4.87 16.96
N ASP A 230 -15.60 -5.10 16.32
CA ASP A 230 -15.04 -6.44 16.14
C ASP A 230 -13.70 -6.60 16.89
N TYR A 231 -13.60 -7.67 17.68
CA TYR A 231 -12.36 -8.07 18.35
C TYR A 231 -11.42 -8.81 17.38
N VAL A 232 -10.22 -8.27 17.17
CA VAL A 232 -9.13 -8.86 16.36
C VAL A 232 -7.95 -9.33 17.23
N GLY A 233 -8.00 -9.04 18.53
CA GLY A 233 -7.06 -9.48 19.55
C GLY A 233 -5.75 -8.69 19.58
N SER A 234 -5.25 -8.43 20.79
CA SER A 234 -3.97 -7.74 21.00
C SER A 234 -2.78 -8.68 21.16
N GLY A 235 -3.02 -9.98 21.37
CA GLY A 235 -2.00 -10.99 21.62
C GLY A 235 -1.12 -11.35 20.41
N ARG A 236 -0.23 -12.33 20.60
CA ARG A 236 0.70 -12.84 19.58
C ARG A 236 -0.02 -13.41 18.36
N LEU A 237 -1.18 -14.03 18.56
CA LEU A 237 -2.02 -14.52 17.48
C LEU A 237 -3.25 -13.61 17.35
N PRO A 238 -3.67 -13.25 16.13
CA PRO A 238 -4.91 -12.52 15.92
C PRO A 238 -6.13 -13.42 16.18
N ALA A 239 -7.25 -12.78 16.50
CA ALA A 239 -8.57 -13.39 16.38
C ALA A 239 -9.04 -13.39 14.91
N ALA A 240 -10.06 -14.20 14.63
CA ALA A 240 -10.60 -14.43 13.30
C ALA A 240 -12.11 -14.10 13.26
N PRO A 241 -12.50 -12.81 13.22
CA PRO A 241 -13.90 -12.43 13.24
C PRO A 241 -14.62 -12.81 11.94
N GLY A 242 -15.88 -13.21 12.05
CA GLY A 242 -16.81 -13.26 10.90
C GLY A 242 -16.39 -14.10 9.69
N GLY A 243 -15.61 -15.17 9.89
CA GLY A 243 -15.12 -16.01 8.78
C GLY A 243 -13.93 -15.40 8.01
N TRP A 244 -13.20 -14.50 8.64
CA TRP A 244 -11.95 -13.92 8.13
C TRP A 244 -10.74 -14.55 8.80
N LEU A 245 -9.72 -14.83 8.00
CA LEU A 245 -8.40 -15.20 8.47
C LEU A 245 -7.54 -13.94 8.56
N LEU A 246 -6.96 -13.69 9.73
CA LEU A 246 -6.03 -12.59 9.96
C LEU A 246 -4.62 -13.14 10.20
N ALA A 247 -3.61 -12.40 9.76
CA ALA A 247 -2.22 -12.68 10.06
C ALA A 247 -1.41 -11.38 10.12
N ASP A 248 -0.43 -11.35 11.03
CA ASP A 248 0.59 -10.31 11.03
C ASP A 248 1.57 -10.53 9.87
N VAL A 249 2.03 -9.46 9.25
CA VAL A 249 2.97 -9.49 8.13
C VAL A 249 4.33 -8.99 8.62
N ALA A 250 5.38 -9.77 8.35
CA ALA A 250 6.74 -9.35 8.66
C ALA A 250 7.13 -8.15 7.80
N VAL A 251 7.52 -7.05 8.43
CA VAL A 251 7.89 -5.77 7.82
C VAL A 251 9.13 -5.18 8.52
N PRO A 252 9.81 -4.19 7.92
CA PRO A 252 10.95 -3.51 8.54
C PRO A 252 10.66 -3.00 9.96
N HIS A 253 11.70 -2.95 10.79
CA HIS A 253 11.59 -2.48 12.17
C HIS A 253 10.93 -1.09 12.26
N GLY A 254 10.16 -0.87 13.32
CA GLY A 254 9.42 0.37 13.53
C GLY A 254 8.07 0.41 12.83
N HIS A 255 7.66 -0.66 12.14
CA HIS A 255 6.37 -0.79 11.51
C HIS A 255 5.62 -2.03 12.01
N GLN A 256 4.30 -2.00 11.87
CA GLN A 256 3.42 -3.15 12.01
C GLN A 256 2.61 -3.30 10.73
N ALA A 257 2.23 -4.53 10.40
CA ALA A 257 1.40 -4.79 9.23
C ALA A 257 0.55 -6.02 9.45
N ALA A 258 -0.61 -6.05 8.79
CA ALA A 258 -1.51 -7.19 8.82
C ALA A 258 -2.17 -7.43 7.47
N VAL A 259 -2.63 -8.66 7.28
CA VAL A 259 -3.50 -9.07 6.19
C VAL A 259 -4.75 -9.72 6.78
N ALA A 260 -5.90 -9.42 6.19
CA ALA A 260 -7.15 -10.11 6.42
C ALA A 260 -7.66 -10.67 5.09
N VAL A 261 -8.04 -11.94 5.06
CA VAL A 261 -8.59 -12.60 3.87
C VAL A 261 -9.83 -13.42 4.24
N ARG A 262 -10.87 -13.37 3.40
CA ARG A 262 -12.07 -14.18 3.60
C ARG A 262 -11.76 -15.66 3.37
N ALA A 263 -12.14 -16.50 4.34
CA ALA A 263 -11.98 -17.96 4.32
C ALA A 263 -12.76 -18.64 3.20
#